data_AF-A0A963DHL4-F1
#
_entry.id   AF-A0A963DHL4-F1
#
_cell.length_a   1.000
_cell.length_b   1.000
_cell.length_c   1.000
_cell.angle_alpha   90.00
_cell.angle_beta   90.00
_cell.angle_gamma   90.00
#
_symmetry.space_group_name_H-M   'P 1'
#
loop_
_entity.id
_entity.type
_entity.pdbx_description
1 polymer ?
#
loop_
_entity_poly.entity_id
_entity_poly.type
_entity_poly.pdbx_seq_one_letter_code
_entity_poly.pdbx_strand_id
1 'polypeptide(L)'
;MATDGGRAQQRLLAESGARVADALAKLALIEQASHRLHVQRIATAEDAPPELRLRVAVDYQGDLKPFVYQLAEVVGYKVETYGVSSVLTPINVQSEDRTVGELLADAGYQASWRCQVLVDPSRQRVEILYDRRRPDRSTSRPRRRG
;
A
#
# COMPACT_ATOMS: atom_id res chain seq x y z
N MET A 1 -43.11 37.96 -21.25
CA MET A 1 -43.01 36.80 -20.34
C MET A 1 -41.86 35.91 -20.83
N ALA A 2 -40.67 35.98 -20.24
CA ALA A 2 -39.51 35.15 -20.62
C ALA A 2 -38.42 35.09 -19.52
N THR A 3 -38.80 34.92 -18.25
CA THR A 3 -37.86 34.98 -17.09
C THR A 3 -37.84 33.72 -16.23
N ASP A 4 -38.59 32.67 -16.59
CA ASP A 4 -38.73 31.47 -15.76
C ASP A 4 -37.66 30.40 -16.05
N GLY A 5 -37.28 30.24 -17.32
CA GLY A 5 -36.29 29.23 -17.75
C GLY A 5 -34.88 29.45 -17.18
N GLY A 6 -34.42 30.70 -17.09
CA GLY A 6 -33.09 31.02 -16.54
C GLY A 6 -32.98 30.72 -15.05
N ARG A 7 -34.04 30.96 -14.27
CA ARG A 7 -34.07 30.68 -12.82
C ARG A 7 -34.14 29.19 -12.53
N ALA A 8 -34.92 28.44 -13.32
CA ALA A 8 -34.98 26.99 -13.22
C ALA A 8 -33.61 26.35 -13.54
N GLN A 9 -32.94 26.83 -14.59
CA GLN A 9 -31.62 26.34 -14.99
C GLN A 9 -30.55 26.67 -13.93
N GLN A 10 -30.63 27.85 -13.32
CA GLN A 10 -29.71 28.26 -12.25
C GLN A 10 -29.92 27.47 -10.96
N ARG A 11 -31.16 27.09 -10.62
CA ARG A 11 -31.43 26.16 -9.50
C ARG A 11 -30.88 24.76 -9.77
N LEU A 12 -31.10 24.22 -10.98
CA LEU A 12 -30.57 22.91 -11.38
C LEU A 12 -29.04 22.85 -11.30
N LEU A 13 -28.35 23.92 -11.72
CA LEU A 13 -26.90 24.04 -11.60
C LEU A 13 -26.44 24.09 -10.13
N ALA A 14 -27.11 24.89 -9.30
CA ALA A 14 -26.79 24.99 -7.88
C ALA A 14 -27.00 23.66 -7.13
N GLU A 15 -28.10 22.95 -7.39
CA GLU A 15 -28.36 21.64 -6.81
C GLU A 15 -27.36 20.59 -7.30
N SER A 16 -27.00 20.61 -8.58
CA SER A 16 -26.00 19.69 -9.13
C SER A 16 -24.62 19.94 -8.51
N GLY A 17 -24.22 21.20 -8.37
CA GLY A 17 -22.99 21.58 -7.69
C GLY A 17 -22.96 21.14 -6.23
N ALA A 18 -24.06 21.30 -5.50
CA ALA A 18 -24.17 20.85 -4.11
C ALA A 18 -24.03 19.34 -3.97
N ARG A 19 -24.62 18.55 -4.87
CA ARG A 19 -24.50 17.08 -4.87
C ARG A 19 -23.07 16.62 -5.16
N VAL A 20 -22.38 17.28 -6.09
CA VAL A 20 -20.98 16.98 -6.41
C VAL A 20 -20.06 17.30 -5.22
N ALA A 21 -20.26 18.46 -4.57
CA ALA A 21 -19.50 18.85 -3.39
C ALA A 21 -19.71 17.87 -2.22
N ASP A 22 -20.94 17.43 -1.96
CA ASP A 22 -21.25 16.44 -0.93
C ASP A 22 -20.60 15.07 -1.23
N ALA A 23 -20.62 14.63 -2.49
CA ALA A 23 -19.94 13.40 -2.90
C ALA A 23 -18.42 13.48 -2.71
N LEU A 24 -17.80 14.63 -3.06
CA LEU A 24 -16.37 14.87 -2.84
C LEU A 24 -16.01 14.93 -1.35
N ALA A 25 -16.86 15.55 -0.52
CA ALA A 25 -16.66 15.60 0.92
C ALA A 25 -16.75 14.19 1.54
N LYS A 26 -17.71 13.37 1.11
CA LYS A 26 -17.83 11.96 1.52
C LYS A 26 -16.63 11.14 1.07
N LEU A 27 -16.14 11.34 -0.15
CA LEU A 27 -14.93 10.69 -0.64
C LEU A 27 -13.72 11.09 0.22
N ALA A 28 -13.54 12.38 0.50
CA ALA A 28 -12.45 12.89 1.32
C ALA A 28 -12.47 12.30 2.74
N LEU A 29 -13.67 12.16 3.34
CA LEU A 29 -13.83 11.48 4.64
C LEU A 29 -13.42 10.00 4.56
N ILE A 30 -13.77 9.30 3.49
CA ILE A 30 -13.39 7.89 3.28
C ILE A 30 -11.88 7.76 3.05
N GLU A 31 -11.28 8.64 2.25
CA GLU A 31 -9.85 8.65 1.98
C GLU A 31 -9.04 8.98 3.24
N GLN A 32 -9.44 10.01 3.99
CA GLN A 32 -8.87 10.34 5.30
C GLN A 32 -9.01 9.16 6.27
N ALA A 33 -10.17 8.52 6.35
CA ALA A 33 -10.36 7.35 7.20
C ALA A 33 -9.52 6.13 6.78
N SER A 34 -8.96 6.13 5.57
CA SER A 34 -8.16 5.01 5.10
C SER A 34 -6.73 5.03 5.64
N HIS A 35 -6.14 6.21 5.97
CA HIS A 35 -4.77 6.44 6.48
C HIS A 35 -3.67 5.43 6.06
N ARG A 36 -3.82 4.81 4.88
CA ARG A 36 -2.92 3.80 4.36
C ARG A 36 -1.76 4.48 3.65
N LEU A 37 -0.55 4.16 4.08
CA LEU A 37 0.69 4.67 3.54
C LEU A 37 1.40 3.54 2.81
N HIS A 38 1.76 3.76 1.55
CA HIS A 38 2.75 2.91 0.88
C HIS A 38 4.05 2.97 1.66
N VAL A 39 4.61 1.83 2.04
CA VAL A 39 5.86 1.79 2.82
C VAL A 39 7.00 2.51 2.10
N GLN A 40 6.99 2.54 0.77
CA GLN A 40 7.97 3.26 -0.04
C GLN A 40 7.93 4.78 0.17
N ARG A 41 6.86 5.34 0.76
CA ARG A 41 6.81 6.75 1.18
C ARG A 41 7.60 7.03 2.45
N ILE A 42 7.89 5.99 3.25
CA ILE A 42 8.72 6.10 4.44
C ILE A 42 10.19 6.06 3.97
N ALA A 43 10.65 7.19 3.43
CA ALA A 43 12.01 7.30 2.90
C ALA A 43 13.04 7.43 4.02
N THR A 44 12.66 8.05 5.14
CA THR A 44 13.50 8.27 6.31
C THR A 44 12.77 7.92 7.60
N ALA A 45 13.53 7.76 8.68
CA ALA A 45 13.01 7.61 10.04
C ALA A 45 11.98 8.71 10.43
N GLU A 46 12.17 9.95 9.97
CA GLU A 46 11.29 11.07 10.32
C GLU A 46 9.91 10.95 9.66
N ASP A 47 9.86 10.36 8.47
CA ASP A 47 8.62 10.09 7.74
C ASP A 47 7.82 8.93 8.36
N ALA A 48 8.47 8.11 9.19
CA ALA A 48 7.84 6.96 9.81
C ALA A 48 6.92 7.41 10.98
N PRO A 49 5.73 6.78 11.13
CA PRO A 49 4.92 6.87 12.34
C PRO A 49 5.76 6.58 13.60
N PRO A 50 5.47 7.20 14.76
CA PRO A 50 6.29 7.07 15.97
C PRO A 50 6.62 5.63 16.36
N GLU A 51 5.67 4.71 16.21
CA GLU A 51 5.80 3.29 16.52
C GLU A 51 6.80 2.58 15.60
N LEU A 52 6.89 3.02 14.34
CA LEU A 52 7.80 2.46 13.33
C LEU A 52 9.20 3.07 13.37
N ARG A 53 9.44 4.07 14.22
CA ARG A 53 10.77 4.69 14.44
C ARG A 53 11.68 3.84 15.33
N LEU A 54 11.19 2.72 15.86
CA LEU A 54 12.02 1.77 16.60
C LEU A 54 13.18 1.29 15.73
N ARG A 55 14.39 1.43 16.25
CA ARG A 55 15.63 1.04 15.57
C ARG A 55 16.00 -0.41 15.92
N VAL A 56 16.34 -1.19 14.90
CA VAL A 56 16.70 -2.60 15.03
C VAL A 56 17.85 -2.98 14.10
N ALA A 57 18.64 -3.97 14.53
CA ALA A 57 19.64 -4.64 13.70
C ALA A 57 18.97 -5.85 13.02
N VAL A 58 19.25 -6.03 11.73
CA VAL A 58 18.65 -7.07 10.89
C VAL A 58 19.71 -7.62 9.93
N ASP A 59 19.85 -8.93 9.89
CA ASP A 59 20.47 -9.67 8.79
C ASP A 59 19.46 -10.72 8.33
N TYR A 60 18.81 -10.47 7.20
CA TYR A 60 17.73 -11.29 6.70
C TYR A 60 17.85 -11.54 5.19
N GLN A 61 17.82 -12.81 4.82
CA GLN A 61 17.69 -13.26 3.44
C GLN A 61 16.59 -14.31 3.36
N GLY A 62 15.54 -14.01 2.59
CA GLY A 62 14.38 -14.89 2.55
C GLY A 62 13.20 -14.29 1.80
N ASP A 63 12.01 -14.83 2.04
CA ASP A 63 10.78 -14.33 1.45
C ASP A 63 10.27 -13.08 2.18
N LEU A 64 9.63 -12.17 1.46
CA LEU A 64 9.09 -10.93 2.00
C LEU A 64 8.11 -11.18 3.16
N LYS A 65 7.21 -12.17 3.02
CA LYS A 65 6.10 -12.32 3.96
C LYS A 65 6.60 -12.59 5.38
N PRO A 66 7.44 -13.62 5.65
CA PRO A 66 7.99 -13.83 6.99
C PRO A 66 8.69 -12.59 7.58
N PHE A 67 9.44 -11.85 6.75
CA PHE A 67 10.12 -10.63 7.17
C PHE A 67 9.16 -9.56 7.67
N VAL A 68 8.10 -9.28 6.90
CA VAL A 68 7.08 -8.29 7.27
C VAL A 68 6.33 -8.71 8.55
N TYR A 69 6.03 -10.00 8.71
CA TYR A 69 5.40 -10.51 9.94
C TYR A 69 6.29 -10.31 11.16
N GLN A 70 7.58 -10.62 11.06
CA GLN A 70 8.51 -10.48 12.17
C GLN A 70 8.70 -9.01 12.58
N LEU A 71 8.87 -8.10 11.60
CA LEU A 71 8.95 -6.68 11.89
C LEU A 71 7.66 -6.11 12.49
N ALA A 72 6.50 -6.51 11.97
CA ALA A 72 5.21 -6.08 12.49
C ALA A 72 4.99 -6.56 13.93
N GLU A 73 5.38 -7.79 14.26
CA GLU A 73 5.31 -8.32 15.63
C GLU A 73 6.13 -7.48 16.61
N VAL A 74 7.34 -7.08 16.23
CA VAL A 74 8.23 -6.24 17.06
C VAL A 74 7.59 -4.89 17.42
N VAL A 75 6.81 -4.30 16.51
CA VAL A 75 6.13 -3.00 16.74
C VAL A 75 4.67 -3.14 17.16
N GLY A 76 4.17 -4.37 17.35
CA GLY A 76 2.78 -4.63 17.77
C GLY A 76 1.73 -4.43 16.67
N TYR A 77 2.13 -4.48 15.40
CA TYR A 77 1.22 -4.34 14.26
C TYR A 77 0.68 -5.71 13.81
N LYS A 78 -0.57 -5.75 13.38
CA LYS A 78 -1.15 -6.94 12.73
C LYS A 78 -0.78 -6.97 11.25
N VAL A 79 -0.57 -8.16 10.69
CA VAL A 79 -0.35 -8.31 9.25
C VAL A 79 -1.56 -8.94 8.58
N GLU A 80 -2.08 -8.27 7.54
CA GLU A 80 -3.10 -8.80 6.65
C GLU A 80 -2.52 -9.02 5.26
N THR A 81 -2.88 -10.14 4.63
CA THR A 81 -2.41 -10.48 3.29
C THR A 81 -3.61 -10.57 2.35
N TYR A 82 -3.51 -9.87 1.21
CA TYR A 82 -4.54 -9.80 0.20
C TYR A 82 -4.01 -10.35 -1.13
N GLY A 83 -4.81 -11.23 -1.75
CA GLY A 83 -4.40 -11.98 -2.92
C GLY A 83 -3.57 -13.21 -2.60
N VAL A 84 -3.06 -13.86 -3.64
CA VAL A 84 -2.26 -15.08 -3.54
C VAL A 84 -1.00 -14.88 -4.35
N SER A 85 0.15 -15.10 -3.74
CA SER A 85 1.41 -15.16 -4.48
C SER A 85 1.58 -16.53 -5.10
N SER A 86 1.80 -16.59 -6.41
CA SER A 86 2.17 -17.83 -7.10
C SER A 86 3.69 -18.07 -7.10
N VAL A 87 4.48 -17.08 -6.70
CA VAL A 87 5.95 -17.10 -6.73
C VAL A 87 6.51 -16.52 -5.42
N LEU A 88 7.65 -17.01 -4.97
CA LEU A 88 8.38 -16.39 -3.86
C LEU A 88 8.77 -14.95 -4.22
N THR A 89 8.77 -14.08 -3.21
CA THR A 89 9.21 -12.68 -3.29
C THR A 89 10.47 -12.54 -2.45
N PRO A 90 11.63 -12.97 -2.97
CA PRO A 90 12.88 -12.92 -2.23
C PRO A 90 13.31 -11.47 -2.00
N ILE A 91 13.79 -11.21 -0.80
CA ILE A 91 14.41 -9.95 -0.38
C ILE A 91 15.73 -10.24 0.36
N ASN A 92 16.60 -9.23 0.39
CA ASN A 92 17.82 -9.24 1.18
C ASN A 92 17.95 -7.90 1.90
N VAL A 93 18.00 -7.93 3.23
CA VAL A 93 18.09 -6.74 4.06
C VAL A 93 19.16 -6.97 5.11
N GLN A 94 20.18 -6.12 5.09
CA GLN A 94 21.30 -6.13 6.05
C GLN A 94 21.47 -4.73 6.61
N SER A 95 21.40 -4.61 7.92
CA SER A 95 21.52 -3.33 8.62
C SER A 95 21.86 -3.53 10.09
N GLU A 96 22.76 -2.71 10.61
CA GLU A 96 23.11 -2.71 12.04
C GLU A 96 22.21 -1.78 12.86
N ASP A 97 21.65 -0.73 12.24
CA ASP A 97 20.82 0.27 12.92
C ASP A 97 19.91 1.02 11.92
N ARG A 98 18.72 0.47 11.68
CA ARG A 98 17.66 1.15 10.90
C ARG A 98 16.31 1.03 11.57
N THR A 99 15.45 2.01 11.28
CA THR A 99 14.09 1.99 11.80
C THR A 99 13.26 0.90 11.13
N VAL A 100 12.28 0.35 11.84
CA VAL A 100 11.33 -0.63 11.27
C VAL A 100 10.63 -0.06 10.04
N GLY A 101 10.27 1.24 10.05
CA GLY A 101 9.68 1.90 8.89
C GLY A 101 10.59 1.88 7.65
N GLU A 102 11.87 2.18 7.81
CA GLU A 102 12.85 2.14 6.72
C GLU A 102 13.10 0.71 6.21
N LEU A 103 13.09 -0.28 7.09
CA LEU A 103 13.24 -1.69 6.72
C LEU A 103 12.02 -2.20 5.94
N LEU A 104 10.80 -1.82 6.35
CA LEU A 104 9.58 -2.09 5.61
C LEU A 104 9.58 -1.40 4.25
N ALA A 105 10.08 -0.16 4.17
CA ALA A 105 10.22 0.57 2.91
C ALA A 105 11.16 -0.14 1.93
N ASP A 106 12.35 -0.54 2.39
CA ASP A 106 13.34 -1.28 1.62
C ASP A 106 12.78 -2.60 1.08
N ALA A 107 12.18 -3.40 1.95
CA ALA A 107 11.52 -4.64 1.57
C ALA A 107 10.40 -4.40 0.54
N GLY A 108 9.60 -3.34 0.74
CA GLY A 108 8.59 -2.90 -0.20
C GLY A 108 9.16 -2.46 -1.56
N TYR A 109 10.34 -1.83 -1.60
CA TYR A 109 11.01 -1.48 -2.85
C TYR A 109 11.46 -2.73 -3.61
N GLN A 110 12.13 -3.67 -2.93
CA GLN A 110 12.59 -4.93 -3.52
C GLN A 110 11.43 -5.78 -4.07
N ALA A 111 10.29 -5.73 -3.37
CA ALA A 111 9.09 -6.48 -3.72
C ALA A 111 8.10 -5.76 -4.66
N SER A 112 8.36 -4.50 -5.00
CA SER A 112 7.39 -3.56 -5.62
C SER A 112 6.70 -4.06 -6.88
N TRP A 113 7.35 -4.91 -7.65
CA TRP A 113 6.80 -5.48 -8.88
C TRP A 113 5.96 -6.75 -8.67
N ARG A 114 6.07 -7.38 -7.50
CA ARG A 114 5.29 -8.58 -7.11
C ARG A 114 4.14 -8.26 -6.17
N CYS A 115 4.32 -7.28 -5.30
CA CYS A 115 3.31 -6.87 -4.34
C CYS A 115 3.54 -5.44 -3.86
N GLN A 116 2.50 -4.88 -3.24
CA GLN A 116 2.58 -3.62 -2.52
C GLN A 116 2.50 -3.91 -1.02
N VAL A 117 3.27 -3.16 -0.24
CA VAL A 117 3.18 -3.20 1.23
C VAL A 117 2.64 -1.84 1.68
N LEU A 118 1.56 -1.87 2.43
CA LEU A 118 0.91 -0.69 3.01
C LEU A 118 1.00 -0.74 4.52
N VAL A 119 1.07 0.42 5.15
CA VAL A 119 0.99 0.60 6.61
C VAL A 119 -0.22 1.47 6.90
N ASP A 120 -1.08 1.02 7.79
CA ASP A 120 -2.18 1.78 8.40
C ASP A 120 -1.82 1.99 9.88
N PRO A 121 -1.22 3.15 10.25
CA PRO A 121 -0.80 3.42 11.62
C PRO A 121 -1.99 3.53 12.57
N SER A 122 -3.10 4.11 12.10
CA SER A 122 -4.32 4.30 12.91
C SER A 122 -4.93 2.98 13.35
N ARG A 123 -4.81 1.93 12.53
CA ARG A 123 -5.28 0.57 12.86
C ARG A 123 -4.17 -0.38 13.30
N GLN A 124 -2.94 0.11 13.45
CA GLN A 124 -1.74 -0.70 13.76
C GLN A 124 -1.66 -1.95 12.86
N ARG A 125 -1.74 -1.73 11.54
CA ARG A 125 -1.80 -2.80 10.57
C ARG A 125 -0.81 -2.60 9.43
N VAL A 126 -0.16 -3.69 9.02
CA VAL A 126 0.61 -3.79 7.78
C VAL A 126 -0.15 -4.70 6.81
N GLU A 127 -0.24 -4.29 5.56
CA GLU A 127 -0.97 -5.03 4.54
C GLU A 127 -0.05 -5.41 3.38
N ILE A 128 -0.09 -6.67 2.97
CA ILE A 128 0.64 -7.18 1.80
C ILE A 128 -0.38 -7.44 0.70
N LEU A 129 -0.28 -6.72 -0.41
CA LEU A 129 -1.19 -6.82 -1.54
C LEU A 129 -0.43 -7.41 -2.73
N TYR A 130 -0.63 -8.71 -2.99
CA TYR A 130 0.01 -9.36 -4.14
C TYR A 130 -0.59 -8.87 -5.46
N ASP A 131 0.27 -8.52 -6.41
CA ASP A 131 -0.17 -8.15 -7.74
C ASP A 131 -0.53 -9.41 -8.54
N ARG A 132 -1.72 -9.44 -9.12
CA ARG A 132 -2.18 -10.54 -9.99
C ARG A 132 -1.64 -10.40 -11.42
N ARG A 133 -0.92 -9.33 -11.76
CA ARG A 133 -0.41 -9.03 -13.11
C ARG A 133 0.79 -9.87 -13.54
N ARG A 134 0.77 -11.20 -13.36
CA ARG A 134 1.30 -12.25 -14.26
C ARG A 134 1.47 -13.58 -13.53
N PRO A 135 0.80 -14.65 -13.98
CA PRO A 135 1.36 -15.98 -13.90
C PRO A 135 2.49 -16.13 -14.94
N ASP A 136 3.51 -16.87 -14.52
CA ASP A 136 4.66 -17.40 -15.25
C ASP A 136 4.61 -17.38 -16.80
N ARG A 137 5.58 -16.71 -17.43
CA ARG A 137 5.95 -16.97 -18.83
C ARG A 137 6.86 -18.20 -18.89
N SER A 138 6.41 -19.36 -18.41
CA SER A 138 6.96 -20.63 -18.86
C SER A 138 6.20 -21.02 -20.11
N THR A 139 6.51 -20.33 -21.20
CA THR A 139 6.35 -20.94 -22.51
C THR A 139 7.25 -22.16 -22.53
N SER A 140 6.64 -23.32 -22.30
CA SER A 140 7.16 -24.64 -22.63
C SER A 140 7.76 -24.58 -24.03
N ARG A 141 9.09 -24.48 -24.10
CA ARG A 141 9.82 -24.59 -25.36
C ARG A 141 9.64 -26.04 -25.81
N PRO A 142 8.98 -26.33 -26.95
CA PRO A 142 8.91 -27.70 -27.41
C PRO A 142 10.34 -28.16 -27.67
N ARG A 143 10.73 -29.26 -27.01
CA ARG A 143 11.98 -29.96 -27.30
C ARG A 143 11.94 -30.36 -28.77
N ARG A 144 12.62 -29.61 -29.62
CA ARG A 144 12.97 -30.07 -30.97
C ARG A 144 13.96 -31.21 -30.79
N ARG A 145 13.46 -32.45 -30.92
CA ARG A 145 14.24 -33.57 -31.43
C ARG A 145 14.47 -33.32 -32.92
N GLY A 146 15.72 -33.46 -33.34
CA GLY A 146 16.21 -33.33 -34.70
C GLY A 146 17.71 -33.42 -34.66
#